data_AF-A0A7X5SWK9-F1
#
_entry.id   AF-A0A7X5SWK9-F1
#
_cell.length_a   1.000
_cell.length_b   1.000
_cell.length_c   1.000
_cell.angle_alpha   90.00
_cell.angle_beta   90.00
_cell.angle_gamma   90.00
#
_symmetry.space_group_name_H-M   'P 1'
#
loop_
_entity.id
_entity.type
_entity.pdbx_description
1 polymer ?
#
loop_
_entity_poly.entity_id
_entity_poly.type
_entity_poly.pdbx_seq_one_letter_code
_entity_poly.pdbx_strand_id
1 'polypeptide(L)'
;MNKKVLSFIIMLTLILSTSTRSVLAAPDTKESGDLKETREQKKQIQQRVEKMDSEIDSVINEIDKNKQLMNKVNRDVKDTENKLNQVKNNVKAKEDLFGKRVRAMYISGGDSYLDILLGSENLSDFMSRVDTVSKVMKFDKNVVTKLKKEKEAIAKQKENLDQEKNKLSALKKNNEVALLRLNKNVEEEKRVLSKVNEKEKELVAASEAAKAKAAKEAEENSKQSKEVAANNSNSSEGQTLSRGESNSGSYSKVMMMEATAYAGHGITASGNPTNRNPNGYSTIAVDPRVIPMYSKVYVEGYGYAIALDTGGAIQGNRIDLFMNSEAECNSWGRRTVKVYIIG
;
A
#
# COMPACT_ATOMS: atom_id res chain seq x y z
N MET A 1 -4.64 8.53 -20.01
CA MET A 1 -5.83 7.98 -19.30
C MET A 1 -5.85 6.48 -19.50
N ASN A 2 -5.24 5.72 -18.58
CA ASN A 2 -5.07 4.28 -18.71
C ASN A 2 -6.38 3.57 -18.30
N LYS A 3 -7.10 3.03 -19.30
CA LYS A 3 -8.39 2.32 -19.18
C LYS A 3 -8.34 0.99 -18.39
N LYS A 4 -7.27 0.70 -17.64
CA LYS A 4 -7.05 -0.59 -16.98
C LYS A 4 -7.45 -0.64 -15.50
N VAL A 5 -7.89 0.46 -14.89
CA VAL A 5 -8.20 0.52 -13.44
C VAL A 5 -9.71 0.50 -13.14
N LEU A 6 -10.59 0.51 -14.15
CA LEU A 6 -12.03 0.75 -13.93
C LEU A 6 -12.93 -0.50 -13.93
N SER A 7 -12.42 -1.73 -13.79
CA SER A 7 -13.22 -2.93 -14.08
C SER A 7 -13.44 -3.95 -12.96
N PHE A 8 -13.13 -3.65 -11.69
CA PHE A 8 -13.19 -4.68 -10.63
C PHE A 8 -14.33 -4.54 -9.59
N ILE A 9 -15.21 -3.55 -9.68
CA ILE A 9 -16.06 -3.15 -8.52
C ILE A 9 -17.56 -3.47 -8.67
N ILE A 10 -18.07 -3.96 -9.81
CA ILE A 10 -19.53 -4.10 -10.01
C ILE A 10 -20.03 -5.56 -10.01
N MET A 11 -19.16 -6.57 -9.92
CA MET A 11 -19.56 -7.97 -10.16
C MET A 11 -19.68 -8.82 -8.88
N LEU A 12 -20.25 -8.30 -7.79
CA LEU A 12 -20.61 -9.17 -6.63
C LEU A 12 -21.77 -8.62 -5.77
N THR A 13 -22.69 -7.86 -6.35
CA THR A 13 -23.92 -7.41 -5.67
C THR A 13 -25.11 -8.35 -5.87
N LEU A 14 -24.93 -9.54 -6.45
CA LEU A 14 -26.04 -10.41 -6.82
C LEU A 14 -25.88 -11.87 -6.37
N ILE A 15 -25.69 -12.12 -5.08
CA ILE A 15 -26.01 -13.43 -4.47
C ILE A 15 -26.58 -13.20 -3.07
N LEU A 16 -27.80 -12.66 -2.99
CA LEU A 16 -28.60 -12.64 -1.75
C LEU A 16 -29.99 -13.21 -2.04
N SER A 17 -30.04 -14.43 -2.58
CA SER A 17 -31.29 -15.20 -2.71
C SER A 17 -31.04 -16.65 -3.12
N THR A 18 -30.61 -17.50 -2.19
CA THR A 18 -30.88 -18.94 -2.30
C THR A 18 -31.23 -19.54 -0.93
N SER A 19 -32.54 -19.79 -0.78
CA SER A 19 -33.18 -20.90 -0.06
C SER A 19 -32.40 -21.61 1.05
N THR A 20 -32.91 -21.48 2.28
CA THR A 20 -32.67 -22.39 3.41
C THR A 20 -33.20 -23.80 3.09
N ARG A 21 -32.32 -24.78 2.92
CA ARG A 21 -32.64 -26.20 3.14
C ARG A 21 -31.80 -26.71 4.29
N SER A 22 -32.42 -26.87 5.45
CA SER A 22 -31.85 -27.55 6.61
C SER A 22 -31.81 -29.05 6.33
N VAL A 23 -30.63 -29.57 5.99
CA VAL A 23 -30.36 -31.01 6.01
C VAL A 23 -29.84 -31.36 7.40
N LEU A 24 -30.58 -32.21 8.11
CA LEU A 24 -30.21 -32.78 9.39
C LEU A 24 -29.07 -33.78 9.16
N ALA A 25 -27.83 -33.39 9.45
CA ALA A 25 -26.65 -34.26 9.43
C ALA A 25 -25.94 -34.20 10.79
N ALA A 26 -25.41 -35.36 11.22
CA ALA A 26 -24.80 -35.63 12.52
C ALA A 26 -23.72 -34.59 12.92
N PRO A 27 -23.51 -34.34 14.23
CA PRO A 27 -22.70 -33.25 14.73
C PRO A 27 -21.22 -33.61 14.63
N ASP A 28 -20.66 -33.49 13.45
CA ASP A 28 -19.20 -33.47 13.30
C ASP A 28 -18.71 -32.03 13.52
N THR A 29 -17.57 -31.89 14.20
CA THR A 29 -16.95 -30.66 14.71
C THR A 29 -16.50 -29.65 13.64
N LYS A 30 -17.07 -29.70 12.42
CA LYS A 30 -16.82 -28.76 11.34
C LYS A 30 -17.66 -27.50 11.55
N GLU A 31 -16.96 -26.41 11.83
CA GLU A 31 -17.44 -25.04 11.69
C GLU A 31 -18.33 -24.91 10.44
N SER A 32 -19.57 -24.40 10.58
CA SER A 32 -20.55 -24.40 9.48
C SER A 32 -19.97 -23.71 8.25
N GLY A 33 -20.27 -24.22 7.05
CA GLY A 33 -19.77 -23.67 5.79
C GLY A 33 -20.01 -22.16 5.68
N ASP A 34 -21.21 -21.73 6.08
CA ASP A 34 -21.62 -20.32 6.11
C ASP A 34 -20.76 -19.44 7.03
N LEU A 35 -20.30 -19.97 8.19
CA LEU A 35 -19.46 -19.22 9.12
C LEU A 35 -18.05 -19.04 8.55
N LYS A 36 -17.49 -20.07 7.92
CA LYS A 36 -16.19 -19.98 7.22
C LYS A 36 -16.26 -18.98 6.07
N GLU A 37 -17.30 -19.06 5.25
CA GLU A 37 -17.50 -18.15 4.13
C GLU A 37 -17.62 -16.69 4.60
N THR A 38 -18.42 -16.45 5.65
CA THR A 38 -18.60 -15.10 6.22
C THR A 38 -17.29 -14.52 6.77
N ARG A 39 -16.46 -15.35 7.43
CA ARG A 39 -15.13 -14.92 7.91
C ARG A 39 -14.16 -14.62 6.79
N GLU A 40 -14.18 -15.40 5.73
CA GLU A 40 -13.35 -15.14 4.56
C GLU A 40 -13.78 -13.85 3.84
N GLN A 41 -15.09 -13.63 3.67
CA GLN A 41 -15.63 -12.38 3.14
C GLN A 41 -15.21 -11.17 3.98
N LYS A 42 -15.27 -11.28 5.32
CA LYS A 42 -14.80 -10.24 6.25
C LYS A 42 -13.34 -9.92 6.04
N LYS A 43 -12.48 -10.94 5.99
CA LYS A 43 -11.03 -10.79 5.77
C LYS A 43 -10.75 -10.09 4.44
N GLN A 44 -11.44 -10.48 3.37
CA GLN A 44 -11.30 -9.84 2.07
C GLN A 44 -11.73 -8.36 2.08
N ILE A 45 -12.83 -8.03 2.77
CA ILE A 45 -13.27 -6.63 2.94
C ILE A 45 -12.21 -5.83 3.70
N GLN A 46 -11.67 -6.37 4.80
CA GLN A 46 -10.62 -5.70 5.58
C GLN A 46 -9.37 -5.43 4.75
N GLN A 47 -8.91 -6.41 3.98
CA GLN A 47 -7.77 -6.24 3.06
C GLN A 47 -8.04 -5.17 1.98
N ARG A 48 -9.28 -5.09 1.47
CA ARG A 48 -9.65 -4.04 0.51
C ARG A 48 -9.63 -2.66 1.17
N VAL A 49 -10.12 -2.53 2.40
CA VAL A 49 -10.08 -1.27 3.17
C VAL A 49 -8.62 -0.84 3.41
N GLU A 50 -7.77 -1.74 3.91
CA GLU A 50 -6.35 -1.46 4.13
C GLU A 50 -5.63 -1.01 2.85
N LYS A 51 -5.95 -1.64 1.71
CA LYS A 51 -5.41 -1.24 0.40
C LYS A 51 -5.89 0.15 0.00
N MET A 52 -7.19 0.45 0.18
CA MET A 52 -7.74 1.77 -0.13
C MET A 52 -7.14 2.85 0.77
N ASP A 53 -6.93 2.59 2.06
CA ASP A 53 -6.26 3.51 2.99
C ASP A 53 -4.82 3.78 2.53
N SER A 54 -4.09 2.75 2.09
CA SER A 54 -2.75 2.90 1.50
C SER A 54 -2.75 3.74 0.20
N GLU A 55 -3.77 3.56 -0.65
CA GLU A 55 -3.96 4.37 -1.86
C GLU A 55 -4.29 5.83 -1.50
N ILE A 56 -5.10 6.07 -0.46
CA ILE A 56 -5.40 7.40 0.06
C ILE A 56 -4.12 8.10 0.52
N ASP A 57 -3.29 7.44 1.32
CA ASP A 57 -2.02 8.00 1.80
C ASP A 57 -1.08 8.34 0.64
N SER A 58 -1.02 7.49 -0.39
CA SER A 58 -0.25 7.77 -1.59
C SER A 58 -0.75 9.02 -2.31
N VAL A 59 -2.08 9.15 -2.49
CA VAL A 59 -2.69 10.32 -3.15
C VAL A 59 -2.46 11.60 -2.33
N ILE A 60 -2.56 11.54 -1.00
CA ILE A 60 -2.26 12.68 -0.10
C ILE A 60 -0.81 13.12 -0.27
N ASN A 61 0.13 12.18 -0.26
CA ASN A 61 1.55 12.48 -0.46
C ASN A 61 1.82 13.12 -1.85
N GLU A 62 1.12 12.67 -2.90
CA GLU A 62 1.19 13.31 -4.21
C GLU A 62 0.60 14.72 -4.22
N ILE A 63 -0.51 14.96 -3.51
CA ILE A 63 -1.11 16.29 -3.36
C ILE A 63 -0.12 17.26 -2.72
N ASP A 64 0.56 16.83 -1.65
CA ASP A 64 1.53 17.68 -0.95
C ASP A 64 2.75 18.00 -1.80
N LYS A 65 3.29 17.00 -2.52
CA LYS A 65 4.37 17.21 -3.51
C LYS A 65 3.93 18.19 -4.60
N ASN A 66 2.74 18.00 -5.16
CA ASN A 66 2.18 18.88 -6.19
C ASN A 66 1.95 20.31 -5.67
N LYS A 67 1.56 20.47 -4.41
CA LYS A 67 1.40 21.78 -3.75
C LYS A 67 2.75 22.50 -3.59
N GLN A 68 3.79 21.79 -3.18
CA GLN A 68 5.14 22.35 -3.08
C GLN A 68 5.67 22.78 -4.46
N LEU A 69 5.52 21.93 -5.48
CA LEU A 69 5.88 22.25 -6.86
C LEU A 69 5.10 23.47 -7.38
N MET A 70 3.79 23.54 -7.13
CA MET A 70 2.96 24.67 -7.51
C MET A 70 3.46 25.98 -6.89
N ASN A 71 3.86 25.96 -5.62
CA ASN A 71 4.42 27.13 -4.94
C ASN A 71 5.78 27.55 -5.51
N LYS A 72 6.59 26.60 -5.98
CA LYS A 72 7.84 26.89 -6.67
C LYS A 72 7.57 27.50 -8.06
N VAL A 73 6.74 26.86 -8.87
CA VAL A 73 6.38 27.33 -10.22
C VAL A 73 5.75 28.73 -10.16
N ASN A 74 4.89 29.01 -9.18
CA ASN A 74 4.31 30.35 -9.02
C ASN A 74 5.36 31.43 -8.71
N ARG A 75 6.40 31.10 -7.93
CA ARG A 75 7.52 32.02 -7.68
C ARG A 75 8.34 32.22 -8.96
N ASP A 76 8.68 31.13 -9.64
CA ASP A 76 9.45 31.16 -10.88
C ASP A 76 8.72 31.98 -11.98
N VAL A 77 7.39 31.86 -12.08
CA VAL A 77 6.56 32.67 -13.00
C VAL A 77 6.66 34.15 -12.66
N LYS A 78 6.50 34.51 -11.38
CA LYS A 78 6.57 35.92 -10.93
C LYS A 78 7.94 36.53 -11.21
N ASP A 79 9.01 35.80 -10.91
CA ASP A 79 10.38 36.26 -11.15
C ASP A 79 10.67 36.40 -12.65
N THR A 80 10.20 35.46 -13.46
CA THR A 80 10.33 35.50 -14.93
C THR A 80 9.54 36.66 -15.53
N GLU A 81 8.34 36.96 -15.01
CA GLU A 81 7.54 38.10 -15.43
C GLU A 81 8.20 39.45 -15.10
N ASN A 82 8.80 39.57 -13.91
CA ASN A 82 9.59 40.75 -13.54
C ASN A 82 10.78 40.95 -14.48
N LYS A 83 11.55 39.88 -14.74
CA LYS A 83 12.68 39.92 -15.70
C LYS A 83 12.21 40.30 -17.10
N LEU A 84 11.10 39.74 -17.57
CA LEU A 84 10.54 40.05 -18.89
C LEU A 84 10.17 41.53 -19.00
N ASN A 85 9.57 42.11 -17.97
CA ASN A 85 9.24 43.54 -17.93
C ASN A 85 10.50 44.41 -17.94
N GLN A 86 11.52 44.02 -17.18
CA GLN A 86 12.79 44.73 -17.11
C GLN A 86 13.51 44.72 -18.48
N VAL A 87 13.61 43.55 -19.13
CA VAL A 87 14.20 43.43 -20.47
C VAL A 87 13.36 44.16 -21.51
N LYS A 88 12.03 44.11 -21.44
CA LYS A 88 11.14 44.87 -22.33
C LYS A 88 11.39 46.38 -22.24
N ASN A 89 11.57 46.92 -21.04
CA ASN A 89 11.89 48.33 -20.83
C ASN A 89 13.29 48.67 -21.37
N ASN A 90 14.27 47.79 -21.16
CA ASN A 90 15.63 47.98 -21.69
C ASN A 90 15.66 47.96 -23.22
N VAL A 91 14.94 47.04 -23.86
CA VAL A 91 14.78 47.01 -25.32
C VAL A 91 14.23 48.34 -25.82
N LYS A 92 13.12 48.81 -25.23
CA LYS A 92 12.49 50.07 -25.62
C LYS A 92 13.44 51.26 -25.45
N ALA A 93 14.11 51.37 -24.31
CA ALA A 93 15.06 52.45 -24.05
C ALA A 93 16.25 52.45 -25.04
N LYS A 94 16.77 51.27 -25.40
CA LYS A 94 17.85 51.15 -26.38
C LYS A 94 17.39 51.40 -27.81
N GLU A 95 16.19 50.99 -28.19
CA GLU A 95 15.58 51.32 -29.48
C GLU A 95 15.34 52.82 -29.63
N ASP A 96 14.82 53.47 -28.58
CA ASP A 96 14.59 54.92 -28.58
C ASP A 96 15.91 55.70 -28.69
N LEU A 97 16.95 55.27 -27.95
CA LEU A 97 18.28 55.87 -28.01
C LEU A 97 18.91 55.69 -29.40
N PHE A 98 18.84 54.48 -29.95
CA PHE A 98 19.32 54.19 -31.30
C PHE A 98 18.58 55.03 -32.34
N GLY A 99 17.25 55.12 -32.24
CA GLY A 99 16.42 55.93 -33.13
C GLY A 99 16.72 57.43 -33.03
N LYS A 100 17.02 57.96 -31.84
CA LYS A 100 17.50 59.35 -31.68
C LYS A 100 18.83 59.56 -32.40
N ARG A 101 19.79 58.63 -32.29
CA ARG A 101 21.10 58.71 -32.96
C ARG A 101 20.98 58.60 -34.49
N VAL A 102 20.12 57.71 -34.98
CA VAL A 102 19.83 57.59 -36.43
C VAL A 102 19.16 58.84 -36.98
N ARG A 103 18.21 59.44 -36.24
CA ARG A 103 17.59 60.71 -36.66
C ARG A 103 18.60 61.87 -36.70
N ALA A 104 19.50 61.96 -35.73
CA ALA A 104 20.60 62.93 -35.74
C ALA A 104 21.59 62.71 -36.90
N MET A 105 21.57 61.57 -37.58
CA MET A 105 22.32 61.38 -38.82
C MET A 105 21.57 61.93 -40.04
N TYR A 106 20.25 61.86 -40.05
CA TYR A 106 19.42 62.16 -41.23
C TYR A 106 18.86 63.59 -41.26
N ILE A 107 18.57 64.17 -40.09
CA ILE A 107 18.03 65.52 -39.98
C ILE A 107 19.20 66.51 -40.03
N SER A 108 19.21 67.42 -41.00
CA SER A 108 20.23 68.47 -41.11
C SER A 108 19.98 69.58 -40.07
N GLY A 109 20.97 69.86 -39.22
CA GLY A 109 20.99 70.91 -38.20
C GLY A 109 22.22 70.74 -37.28
N GLY A 110 22.74 71.82 -36.70
CA GLY A 110 24.13 71.99 -36.18
C GLY A 110 24.72 71.00 -35.17
N ASP A 111 24.01 69.93 -34.80
CA ASP A 111 24.46 68.85 -33.90
C ASP A 111 24.40 67.46 -34.56
N SER A 112 24.35 67.40 -35.90
CA SER A 112 24.13 66.15 -36.63
C SER A 112 25.43 65.38 -36.90
N TYR A 113 25.35 64.05 -37.09
CA TYR A 113 26.53 63.26 -37.47
C TYR A 113 27.12 63.71 -38.80
N LEU A 114 26.28 64.27 -39.70
CA LEU A 114 26.77 64.91 -40.93
C LEU A 114 27.66 66.11 -40.63
N ASP A 115 27.39 66.91 -39.61
CA ASP A 115 28.27 68.03 -39.23
C ASP A 115 29.59 67.53 -38.65
N ILE A 116 29.56 66.45 -37.86
CA ILE A 116 30.78 65.79 -37.36
C ILE A 116 31.62 65.23 -38.53
N LEU A 117 30.97 64.64 -39.53
CA LEU A 117 31.66 64.10 -40.71
C LEU A 117 32.19 65.23 -41.61
N LEU A 118 31.40 66.28 -41.87
CA LEU A 118 31.77 67.39 -42.75
C LEU A 118 32.75 68.37 -42.11
N GLY A 119 32.82 68.43 -40.77
CA GLY A 119 33.84 69.15 -40.01
C GLY A 119 35.19 68.43 -39.91
N SER A 120 35.48 67.50 -40.83
CA SER A 120 36.78 66.82 -40.91
C SER A 120 37.84 67.72 -41.55
N GLU A 121 39.08 67.68 -41.04
CA GLU A 121 40.17 68.53 -41.55
C GLU A 121 40.73 68.06 -42.91
N ASN A 122 40.64 66.75 -43.19
CA ASN A 122 41.12 66.12 -44.43
C ASN A 122 40.44 64.76 -44.67
N LEU A 123 40.72 64.13 -45.81
CA LEU A 123 40.10 62.85 -46.20
C LEU A 123 40.41 61.70 -45.23
N SER A 124 41.59 61.69 -44.60
CA SER A 124 41.96 60.64 -43.64
C SER A 124 41.17 60.76 -42.33
N ASP A 125 41.00 61.99 -41.84
CA ASP A 125 40.15 62.30 -40.68
C ASP A 125 38.67 61.96 -40.99
N PHE A 126 38.16 62.37 -42.15
CA PHE A 126 36.82 62.01 -42.62
C PHE A 126 36.57 60.49 -42.55
N MET A 127 37.46 59.70 -43.14
CA MET A 127 37.34 58.23 -43.15
C MET A 127 37.39 57.63 -41.73
N SER A 128 38.22 58.18 -40.84
CA SER A 128 38.31 57.74 -39.44
C SER A 128 37.01 58.03 -38.66
N ARG A 129 36.38 59.19 -38.91
CA ARG A 129 35.08 59.53 -38.32
C ARG A 129 33.96 58.65 -38.87
N VAL A 130 33.95 58.35 -40.17
CA VAL A 130 33.01 57.40 -40.79
C VAL A 130 33.12 56.01 -40.15
N ASP A 131 34.33 55.49 -39.98
CA ASP A 131 34.55 54.20 -39.31
C ASP A 131 34.05 54.22 -37.85
N THR A 132 34.32 55.32 -37.13
CA THR A 132 33.84 55.49 -35.75
C THR A 132 32.31 55.47 -35.66
N VAL A 133 31.62 56.23 -36.51
CA VAL A 133 30.15 56.25 -36.57
C VAL A 133 29.61 54.86 -36.93
N SER A 134 30.22 54.18 -37.91
CA SER A 134 29.87 52.81 -38.30
C SER A 134 30.02 51.81 -37.14
N LYS A 135 31.11 51.90 -36.37
CA LYS A 135 31.33 51.08 -35.16
C LYS A 135 30.25 51.33 -34.10
N VAL A 136 29.88 52.58 -33.83
CA VAL A 136 28.80 52.92 -32.88
C VAL A 136 27.45 52.37 -33.33
N MET A 137 27.11 52.52 -34.62
CA MET A 137 25.84 51.99 -35.16
C MET A 137 25.78 50.46 -35.12
N LYS A 138 26.89 49.78 -35.45
CA LYS A 138 27.01 48.32 -35.30
C LYS A 138 26.85 47.89 -33.85
N PHE A 139 27.47 48.60 -32.91
CA PHE A 139 27.34 48.33 -31.47
C PHE A 139 25.89 48.45 -31.01
N ASP A 140 25.21 49.56 -31.30
CA ASP A 140 23.81 49.76 -30.88
C ASP A 140 22.87 48.70 -31.46
N LYS A 141 23.01 48.40 -32.77
CA LYS A 141 22.26 47.32 -33.42
C LYS A 141 22.49 45.99 -32.70
N ASN A 142 23.74 45.65 -32.40
CA ASN A 142 24.09 44.42 -31.69
C ASN A 142 23.50 44.36 -30.28
N VAL A 143 23.49 45.47 -29.53
CA VAL A 143 22.87 45.53 -28.20
C VAL A 143 21.36 45.28 -28.30
N VAL A 144 20.65 45.95 -29.22
CA VAL A 144 19.21 45.75 -29.41
C VAL A 144 18.90 44.31 -29.84
N THR A 145 19.67 43.75 -30.77
CA THR A 145 19.49 42.35 -31.20
C THR A 145 19.72 41.36 -30.05
N LYS A 146 20.74 41.56 -29.22
CA LYS A 146 20.97 40.71 -28.04
C LYS A 146 19.81 40.77 -27.04
N LEU A 147 19.34 41.98 -26.70
CA LEU A 147 18.22 42.16 -25.78
C LEU A 147 16.90 41.59 -26.33
N LYS A 148 16.67 41.68 -27.66
CA LYS A 148 15.52 41.03 -28.30
C LYS A 148 15.57 39.52 -28.19
N LYS A 149 16.73 38.90 -28.46
CA LYS A 149 16.92 37.45 -28.27
C LYS A 149 16.73 37.02 -26.82
N GLU A 150 17.24 37.80 -25.87
CA GLU A 150 17.04 37.55 -24.44
C GLU A 150 15.55 37.64 -24.05
N LYS A 151 14.84 38.66 -24.54
CA LYS A 151 13.39 38.81 -24.35
C LYS A 151 12.62 37.59 -24.88
N GLU A 152 12.95 37.12 -26.08
CA GLU A 152 12.33 35.94 -26.68
C GLU A 152 12.60 34.67 -25.85
N ALA A 153 13.83 34.48 -25.38
CA ALA A 153 14.18 33.35 -24.52
C ALA A 153 13.40 33.38 -23.19
N ILE A 154 13.30 34.55 -22.55
CA ILE A 154 12.54 34.72 -21.29
C ILE A 154 11.03 34.53 -21.53
N ALA A 155 10.50 35.02 -22.65
CA ALA A 155 9.10 34.81 -23.01
C ALA A 155 8.78 33.31 -23.20
N LYS A 156 9.67 32.56 -23.87
CA LYS A 156 9.55 31.11 -24.01
C LYS A 156 9.66 30.39 -22.66
N GLN A 157 10.54 30.83 -21.78
CA GLN A 157 10.63 30.30 -20.41
C GLN A 157 9.32 30.54 -19.63
N LYS A 158 8.73 31.74 -19.75
CA LYS A 158 7.44 32.05 -19.12
C LYS A 158 6.33 31.14 -19.64
N GLU A 159 6.25 30.94 -20.96
CA GLU A 159 5.26 30.05 -21.57
C GLU A 159 5.38 28.61 -21.05
N ASN A 160 6.61 28.08 -20.96
CA ASN A 160 6.84 26.74 -20.41
C ASN A 160 6.38 26.64 -18.94
N LEU A 161 6.68 27.65 -18.13
CA LEU A 161 6.25 27.70 -16.72
C LEU A 161 4.71 27.78 -16.59
N ASP A 162 4.04 28.56 -17.45
CA ASP A 162 2.59 28.66 -17.47
C ASP A 162 1.95 27.32 -17.90
N GLN A 163 2.54 26.60 -18.85
CA GLN A 163 2.12 25.24 -19.21
C GLN A 163 2.31 24.25 -18.05
N GLU A 164 3.44 24.30 -17.34
CA GLU A 164 3.70 23.47 -16.17
C GLU A 164 2.71 23.75 -15.04
N LYS A 165 2.43 25.02 -14.77
CA LYS A 165 1.40 25.47 -13.81
C LYS A 165 0.02 24.91 -14.14
N ASN A 166 -0.38 24.95 -15.42
CA ASN A 166 -1.66 24.41 -15.86
C ASN A 166 -1.74 22.89 -15.69
N LYS A 167 -0.66 22.16 -15.99
CA LYS A 167 -0.56 20.71 -15.75
C LYS A 167 -0.69 20.38 -14.27
N LEU A 168 0.03 21.09 -13.41
CA LEU A 168 -0.04 20.89 -11.95
C LEU A 168 -1.44 21.22 -11.40
N SER A 169 -2.13 22.21 -11.96
CA SER A 169 -3.50 22.55 -11.57
C SER A 169 -4.49 21.44 -11.95
N ALA A 170 -4.34 20.86 -13.14
CA ALA A 170 -5.14 19.72 -13.57
C ALA A 170 -4.86 18.46 -12.72
N LEU A 171 -3.58 18.18 -12.42
CA LEU A 171 -3.19 17.08 -11.53
C LEU A 171 -3.79 17.24 -10.14
N LYS A 172 -3.74 18.45 -9.57
CA LYS A 172 -4.36 18.75 -8.27
C LYS A 172 -5.85 18.41 -8.26
N LYS A 173 -6.60 18.87 -9.27
CA LYS A 173 -8.05 18.57 -9.38
C LYS A 173 -8.31 17.07 -9.51
N ASN A 174 -7.51 16.36 -10.31
CA ASN A 174 -7.67 14.91 -10.47
C ASN A 174 -7.40 14.18 -9.15
N ASN A 175 -6.39 14.60 -8.38
CA ASN A 175 -6.08 14.01 -7.09
C ASN A 175 -7.18 14.28 -6.05
N GLU A 176 -7.75 15.49 -6.02
CA GLU A 176 -8.90 15.82 -5.16
C GLU A 176 -10.13 14.95 -5.49
N VAL A 177 -10.42 14.75 -6.78
CA VAL A 177 -11.50 13.85 -7.23
C VAL A 177 -11.22 12.39 -6.85
N ALA A 178 -9.98 11.93 -7.02
CA ALA A 178 -9.57 10.58 -6.64
C ALA A 178 -9.72 10.36 -5.12
N LEU A 179 -9.32 11.34 -4.31
CA LEU A 179 -9.44 11.30 -2.86
C LEU A 179 -10.90 11.22 -2.41
N LEU A 180 -11.79 12.03 -2.99
CA LEU A 180 -13.23 11.98 -2.71
C LEU A 180 -13.82 10.61 -3.04
N ARG A 181 -13.43 10.03 -4.19
CA ARG A 181 -13.89 8.71 -4.62
C ARG A 181 -13.40 7.61 -3.68
N LEU A 182 -12.11 7.62 -3.31
CA LEU A 182 -11.53 6.64 -2.41
C LEU A 182 -12.19 6.70 -1.02
N ASN A 183 -12.37 7.88 -0.45
CA ASN A 183 -13.05 8.04 0.84
C ASN A 183 -14.48 7.49 0.81
N LYS A 184 -15.23 7.76 -0.27
CA LYS A 184 -16.58 7.21 -0.44
C LYS A 184 -16.57 5.68 -0.50
N ASN A 185 -15.63 5.10 -1.25
CA ASN A 185 -15.49 3.64 -1.34
C ASN A 185 -15.13 3.00 0.01
N VAL A 186 -14.23 3.62 0.78
CA VAL A 186 -13.86 3.17 2.13
C VAL A 186 -15.07 3.20 3.05
N GLU A 187 -15.89 4.25 2.99
CA GLU A 187 -17.12 4.35 3.78
C GLU A 187 -18.14 3.26 3.41
N GLU A 188 -18.32 3.00 2.10
CA GLU A 188 -19.18 1.92 1.62
C GLU A 188 -18.70 0.54 2.08
N GLU A 189 -17.40 0.24 1.98
CA GLU A 189 -16.80 -1.03 2.44
C GLU A 189 -16.90 -1.19 3.96
N LYS A 190 -16.68 -0.11 4.75
CA LYS A 190 -16.88 -0.13 6.21
C LYS A 190 -18.33 -0.44 6.59
N ARG A 191 -19.31 0.07 5.82
CA ARG A 191 -20.73 -0.26 6.02
C ARG A 191 -21.06 -1.70 5.64
N VAL A 192 -20.39 -2.28 4.64
CA VAL A 192 -20.53 -3.72 4.33
C VAL A 192 -19.89 -4.55 5.45
N LEU A 193 -18.72 -4.14 5.94
CA LEU A 193 -18.01 -4.81 7.04
C LEU A 193 -18.85 -4.87 8.31
N SER A 194 -19.60 -3.82 8.65
CA SER A 194 -20.48 -3.83 9.83
C SER A 194 -21.58 -4.90 9.70
N LYS A 195 -22.22 -5.00 8.52
CA LYS A 195 -23.25 -6.02 8.25
C LYS A 195 -22.69 -7.44 8.28
N VAL A 196 -21.49 -7.63 7.74
CA VAL A 196 -20.80 -8.94 7.77
C VAL A 196 -20.44 -9.32 9.21
N ASN A 197 -20.02 -8.36 10.03
CA ASN A 197 -19.77 -8.60 11.47
C ASN A 197 -21.04 -8.97 12.23
N GLU A 198 -22.17 -8.33 11.93
CA GLU A 198 -23.47 -8.69 12.52
C GLU A 198 -23.86 -10.12 12.14
N LYS A 199 -23.80 -10.46 10.83
CA LYS A 199 -24.06 -11.81 10.34
C LYS A 199 -23.13 -12.86 10.95
N GLU A 200 -21.84 -12.53 11.12
CA GLU A 200 -20.88 -13.43 11.78
C GLU A 200 -21.30 -13.71 13.23
N LYS A 201 -21.68 -12.67 14.00
CA LYS A 201 -22.15 -12.83 15.38
C LYS A 201 -23.39 -13.71 15.47
N GLU A 202 -24.36 -13.52 14.57
CA GLU A 202 -25.57 -14.35 14.50
C GLU A 202 -25.23 -15.81 14.21
N LEU A 203 -24.36 -16.08 13.25
CA LEU A 203 -23.93 -17.43 12.88
C LEU A 203 -23.15 -18.13 14.01
N VAL A 204 -22.29 -17.39 14.72
CA VAL A 204 -21.57 -17.91 15.89
C VAL A 204 -22.55 -18.28 17.00
N ALA A 205 -23.47 -17.37 17.37
CA ALA A 205 -24.46 -17.64 18.40
C ALA A 205 -25.37 -18.83 18.04
N ALA A 206 -25.79 -18.93 16.77
CA ALA A 206 -26.57 -20.07 16.28
C ALA A 206 -25.79 -21.38 16.34
N SER A 207 -24.49 -21.36 15.99
CA SER A 207 -23.62 -22.54 16.06
C SER A 207 -23.41 -23.00 17.50
N GLU A 208 -23.21 -22.09 18.44
CA GLU A 208 -23.07 -22.39 19.87
C GLU A 208 -24.37 -22.95 20.47
N ALA A 209 -25.52 -22.36 20.15
CA ALA A 209 -26.82 -22.87 20.57
C ALA A 209 -27.10 -24.27 20.02
N ALA A 210 -26.76 -24.53 18.76
CA ALA A 210 -26.90 -25.86 18.15
C ALA A 210 -26.00 -26.91 18.82
N LYS A 211 -24.74 -26.56 19.13
CA LYS A 211 -23.81 -27.42 19.88
C LYS A 211 -24.33 -27.73 21.29
N ALA A 212 -24.84 -26.72 21.99
CA ALA A 212 -25.40 -26.89 23.34
C ALA A 212 -26.65 -27.79 23.33
N LYS A 213 -27.50 -27.67 22.31
CA LYS A 213 -28.68 -28.53 22.15
C LYS A 213 -28.27 -29.99 21.84
N ALA A 214 -27.33 -30.18 20.92
CA ALA A 214 -26.81 -31.51 20.60
C ALA A 214 -26.11 -32.19 21.81
N ALA A 215 -25.39 -31.41 22.63
CA ALA A 215 -24.77 -31.93 23.86
C ALA A 215 -25.81 -32.39 24.89
N LYS A 216 -26.91 -31.65 25.07
CA LYS A 216 -28.02 -32.05 25.95
C LYS A 216 -28.74 -33.30 25.46
N GLU A 217 -29.04 -33.38 24.15
CA GLU A 217 -29.67 -34.56 23.53
C GLU A 217 -28.77 -35.80 23.60
N ALA A 218 -27.44 -35.63 23.47
CA ALA A 218 -26.48 -36.72 23.67
C ALA A 218 -26.40 -37.17 25.13
N GLU A 219 -26.49 -36.24 26.08
CA GLU A 219 -26.50 -36.55 27.51
C GLU A 219 -27.77 -37.31 27.92
N GLU A 220 -28.95 -36.92 27.42
CA GLU A 220 -30.22 -37.64 27.63
C GLU A 220 -30.20 -39.04 27.01
N ASN A 221 -29.72 -39.19 25.77
CA ASN A 221 -29.55 -40.50 25.14
C ASN A 221 -28.53 -41.39 25.88
N SER A 222 -27.50 -40.81 26.50
CA SER A 222 -26.54 -41.55 27.34
C SER A 222 -27.14 -42.02 28.67
N LYS A 223 -28.14 -41.30 29.21
CA LYS A 223 -28.86 -41.70 30.44
C LYS A 223 -29.86 -42.81 30.14
N GLN A 224 -30.57 -42.74 29.03
CA GLN A 224 -31.54 -43.76 28.61
C GLN A 224 -30.86 -45.08 28.19
N SER A 225 -29.68 -45.04 27.58
CA SER A 225 -28.90 -46.25 27.26
C SER A 225 -28.29 -46.94 28.49
N LYS A 226 -28.00 -46.19 29.57
CA LYS A 226 -27.56 -46.77 30.86
C LYS A 226 -28.68 -47.48 31.62
N GLU A 227 -29.93 -47.04 31.45
CA GLU A 227 -31.11 -47.69 32.05
C GLU A 227 -31.46 -49.01 31.34
N VAL A 228 -31.23 -49.11 30.03
CA VAL A 228 -31.40 -50.36 29.25
C VAL A 228 -30.28 -51.37 29.55
N ALA A 229 -29.06 -50.93 29.86
CA ALA A 229 -27.93 -51.81 30.19
C ALA A 229 -28.03 -52.46 31.60
N ALA A 230 -28.80 -51.87 32.52
CA ALA A 230 -29.00 -52.42 33.86
C ALA A 230 -29.93 -53.66 33.88
N ASN A 231 -30.71 -53.91 32.82
CA ASN A 231 -31.68 -55.01 32.75
C ASN A 231 -31.17 -56.29 32.07
N ASN A 232 -29.91 -56.35 31.63
CA ASN A 232 -29.37 -57.53 30.95
C ASN A 232 -28.01 -57.96 31.52
N SER A 233 -28.00 -58.37 32.79
CA SER A 233 -26.84 -58.97 33.45
C SER A 233 -27.08 -60.47 33.64
N ASN A 234 -26.64 -61.27 32.66
CA ASN A 234 -26.28 -62.68 32.88
C ASN A 234 -25.41 -63.18 31.72
N SER A 235 -24.08 -63.17 31.90
CA SER A 235 -23.17 -64.29 31.65
C SER A 235 -21.71 -63.86 31.33
N SER A 236 -20.81 -64.53 32.05
CA SER A 236 -19.41 -64.85 31.75
C SER A 236 -18.30 -63.82 32.01
N GLU A 237 -17.51 -64.19 33.02
CA GLU A 237 -16.20 -63.70 33.43
C GLU A 237 -15.11 -63.85 32.35
N GLY A 238 -14.11 -62.96 32.42
CA GLY A 238 -12.89 -63.01 31.62
C GLY A 238 -11.95 -61.81 31.83
N GLN A 239 -11.25 -61.81 32.97
CA GLN A 239 -9.99 -61.10 33.32
C GLN A 239 -9.75 -59.64 32.87
N THR A 240 -9.62 -58.78 33.89
CA THR A 240 -9.20 -57.38 33.88
C THR A 240 -7.67 -57.20 33.90
N LEU A 241 -7.16 -56.15 33.22
CA LEU A 241 -6.10 -55.19 33.64
C LEU A 241 -5.96 -54.14 32.50
N SER A 242 -6.64 -52.98 32.53
CA SER A 242 -6.22 -51.68 33.10
C SER A 242 -4.90 -51.08 32.60
N ARG A 243 -4.99 -50.09 31.68
CA ARG A 243 -4.51 -48.70 31.83
C ARG A 243 -4.56 -47.94 30.49
N GLY A 244 -5.21 -46.77 30.47
CA GLY A 244 -4.85 -45.70 29.53
C GLY A 244 -5.93 -45.18 28.58
N GLU A 245 -7.12 -44.92 29.12
CA GLU A 245 -8.00 -43.77 28.83
C GLU A 245 -7.76 -43.02 27.50
N SER A 246 -8.55 -43.43 26.50
CA SER A 246 -8.63 -42.82 25.18
C SER A 246 -9.42 -41.51 25.21
N ASN A 247 -8.75 -40.37 25.06
CA ASN A 247 -9.39 -39.15 24.56
C ASN A 247 -8.99 -38.94 23.11
N SER A 248 -9.79 -39.53 22.22
CA SER A 248 -9.55 -39.64 20.77
C SER A 248 -9.80 -38.31 20.07
N GLY A 249 -8.80 -37.42 20.09
CA GLY A 249 -8.57 -36.51 18.97
C GLY A 249 -7.74 -37.25 17.94
N SER A 250 -8.26 -37.44 16.73
CA SER A 250 -7.56 -38.17 15.65
C SER A 250 -6.21 -37.51 15.33
N TYR A 251 -5.12 -38.10 15.83
CA TYR A 251 -3.76 -37.74 15.45
C TYR A 251 -3.18 -38.88 14.61
N SER A 252 -2.47 -38.52 13.55
CA SER A 252 -1.87 -39.49 12.62
C SER A 252 -0.50 -39.99 13.09
N LYS A 253 0.19 -39.24 13.97
CA LYS A 253 1.51 -39.59 14.47
C LYS A 253 1.85 -38.82 15.75
N VAL A 254 2.58 -39.45 16.68
CA VAL A 254 3.17 -38.78 17.86
C VAL A 254 4.68 -38.98 17.84
N MET A 255 5.43 -37.91 18.12
CA MET A 255 6.89 -37.93 18.15
C MET A 255 7.41 -37.12 19.34
N MET A 256 8.51 -37.56 19.94
CA MET A 256 9.28 -36.77 20.89
C MET A 256 10.26 -35.89 20.11
N MET A 257 10.23 -34.58 20.30
CA MET A 257 11.08 -33.63 19.57
C MET A 257 11.77 -32.66 20.52
N GLU A 258 12.99 -32.25 20.18
CA GLU A 258 13.66 -31.13 20.86
C GLU A 258 13.05 -29.81 20.37
N ALA A 259 12.40 -29.08 21.27
CA ALA A 259 11.79 -27.79 21.00
C ALA A 259 12.67 -26.66 21.52
N THR A 260 13.06 -25.79 20.59
CA THR A 260 13.59 -24.45 20.89
C THR A 260 12.52 -23.40 20.62
N ALA A 261 12.82 -22.14 20.92
CA ALA A 261 11.93 -21.03 20.63
C ALA A 261 12.70 -19.87 20.00
N TYR A 262 12.02 -19.16 19.10
CA TYR A 262 12.53 -17.98 18.42
C TYR A 262 11.45 -16.89 18.37
N ALA A 263 11.90 -15.64 18.31
CA ALA A 263 11.07 -14.47 18.15
C ALA A 263 11.72 -13.52 17.14
N GLY A 264 10.90 -12.70 16.50
CA GLY A 264 11.34 -11.85 15.39
C GLY A 264 11.36 -12.59 14.04
N HIS A 265 11.58 -11.81 12.97
CA HIS A 265 11.31 -12.13 11.56
C HIS A 265 9.84 -12.34 11.21
N GLY A 266 9.32 -11.47 10.35
CA GLY A 266 7.90 -11.40 10.03
C GLY A 266 7.43 -12.30 8.88
N ILE A 267 8.32 -13.07 8.24
CA ILE A 267 8.00 -13.91 7.07
C ILE A 267 8.74 -15.25 7.19
N THR A 268 8.00 -16.35 7.08
CA THR A 268 8.52 -17.72 7.13
C THR A 268 9.08 -18.19 5.77
N ALA A 269 9.77 -19.32 5.76
CA ALA A 269 10.23 -19.99 4.54
C ALA A 269 9.10 -20.34 3.55
N SER A 270 7.86 -20.48 4.02
CA SER A 270 6.68 -20.67 3.14
C SER A 270 6.10 -19.35 2.61
N GLY A 271 6.67 -18.20 2.97
CA GLY A 271 6.19 -16.87 2.60
C GLY A 271 5.01 -16.36 3.44
N ASN A 272 4.65 -17.05 4.53
CA ASN A 272 3.55 -16.65 5.41
C ASN A 272 4.07 -15.80 6.57
N PRO A 273 3.26 -14.85 7.09
CA PRO A 273 3.65 -14.13 8.29
C PRO A 273 3.70 -15.06 9.50
N THR A 274 4.70 -14.89 10.36
CA THR A 274 4.80 -15.59 11.64
C THR A 274 3.71 -15.11 12.60
N ASN A 275 3.02 -16.02 13.26
CA ASN A 275 1.95 -15.70 14.20
C ASN A 275 2.09 -16.56 15.46
N ARG A 276 1.98 -15.96 16.65
CA ARG A 276 1.75 -16.68 17.90
C ARG A 276 0.32 -16.44 18.39
N ASN A 277 -0.48 -17.50 18.39
CA ASN A 277 -1.84 -17.50 18.91
C ASN A 277 -2.04 -18.65 19.92
N PRO A 278 -1.99 -18.40 21.24
CA PRO A 278 -2.20 -19.42 22.27
C PRO A 278 -3.57 -20.11 22.22
N ASN A 279 -4.59 -19.44 21.69
CA ASN A 279 -5.96 -19.96 21.57
C ASN A 279 -6.26 -20.51 20.16
N GLY A 280 -5.24 -20.65 19.32
CA GLY A 280 -5.38 -21.08 17.93
C GLY A 280 -4.08 -21.66 17.40
N TYR A 281 -3.89 -21.56 16.09
CA TYR A 281 -2.70 -22.07 15.43
C TYR A 281 -1.57 -21.04 15.43
N SER A 282 -0.43 -21.44 15.97
CA SER A 282 0.81 -20.67 15.93
C SER A 282 1.75 -21.17 14.82
N THR A 283 2.74 -20.36 14.47
CA THR A 283 3.79 -20.74 13.53
C THR A 283 4.86 -21.57 14.23
N ILE A 284 5.35 -22.62 13.56
CA ILE A 284 6.55 -23.35 13.97
C ILE A 284 7.47 -23.60 12.77
N ALA A 285 8.76 -23.72 13.05
CA ALA A 285 9.76 -24.19 12.11
C ALA A 285 10.01 -25.69 12.29
N VAL A 286 10.13 -26.44 11.20
CA VAL A 286 10.32 -27.89 11.20
C VAL A 286 11.31 -28.35 10.13
N ASP A 287 11.77 -29.60 10.21
CA ASP A 287 12.36 -30.30 9.07
C ASP A 287 11.24 -30.92 8.20
N PRO A 288 11.05 -30.48 6.93
CA PRO A 288 10.01 -30.99 6.04
C PRO A 288 10.05 -32.50 5.80
N ARG A 289 11.21 -33.15 6.00
CA ARG A 289 11.37 -34.60 5.85
C ARG A 289 10.73 -35.38 7.01
N VAL A 290 10.55 -34.73 8.17
CA VAL A 290 10.00 -35.34 9.39
C VAL A 290 8.55 -34.89 9.61
N ILE A 291 8.29 -33.58 9.48
CA ILE A 291 6.95 -32.99 9.51
C ILE A 291 6.79 -32.21 8.20
N PRO A 292 5.96 -32.68 7.25
CA PRO A 292 5.72 -31.96 6.01
C PRO A 292 5.23 -30.52 6.26
N MET A 293 5.63 -29.59 5.40
CA MET A 293 5.11 -28.22 5.45
C MET A 293 3.58 -28.21 5.40
N TYR A 294 2.97 -27.23 6.06
CA TYR A 294 1.52 -27.07 6.27
C TYR A 294 0.86 -28.13 7.16
N SER A 295 1.62 -29.08 7.71
CA SER A 295 1.09 -29.99 8.72
C SER A 295 0.62 -29.21 9.94
N LYS A 296 -0.56 -29.59 10.44
CA LYS A 296 -1.08 -29.13 11.72
C LYS A 296 -0.56 -30.04 12.81
N VAL A 297 -0.14 -29.44 13.91
CA VAL A 297 0.35 -30.19 15.06
C VAL A 297 -0.21 -29.64 16.36
N TYR A 298 -0.22 -30.48 17.40
CA TYR A 298 -0.33 -30.04 18.78
C TYR A 298 1.00 -30.30 19.47
N VAL A 299 1.58 -29.27 20.08
CA VAL A 299 2.84 -29.34 20.81
C VAL A 299 2.53 -29.21 22.30
N GLU A 300 2.92 -30.22 23.07
CA GLU A 300 2.68 -30.28 24.52
C GLU A 300 3.28 -29.04 25.22
N GLY A 301 2.45 -28.35 26.00
CA GLY A 301 2.83 -27.12 26.72
C GLY A 301 2.88 -25.85 25.87
N TYR A 302 2.72 -25.94 24.54
CA TYR A 302 2.74 -24.79 23.62
C TYR A 302 1.39 -24.53 22.97
N GLY A 303 0.66 -25.60 22.60
CA GLY A 303 -0.65 -25.53 21.94
C GLY A 303 -0.60 -25.94 20.47
N TYR A 304 -1.61 -25.51 19.71
CA TYR A 304 -1.74 -25.87 18.29
C TYR A 304 -0.81 -25.03 17.41
N ALA A 305 -0.26 -25.66 16.38
CA ALA A 305 0.66 -25.01 15.46
C ALA A 305 0.58 -25.54 14.02
N ILE A 306 1.10 -24.75 13.09
CA ILE A 306 1.25 -25.12 11.68
C ILE A 306 2.73 -25.01 11.30
N ALA A 307 3.24 -26.06 10.66
CA ALA A 307 4.56 -26.10 10.05
C ALA A 307 4.64 -25.12 8.86
N LEU A 308 4.98 -23.86 9.12
CA LEU A 308 5.05 -22.82 8.10
C LEU A 308 6.48 -22.36 7.84
N ASP A 309 7.44 -22.76 8.66
CA ASP A 309 8.81 -22.28 8.56
C ASP A 309 9.82 -23.43 8.51
N THR A 310 11.02 -23.11 8.04
CA THR A 310 12.17 -24.01 8.08
C THR A 310 13.40 -23.22 8.48
N GLY A 311 14.27 -23.83 9.27
CA GLY A 311 15.53 -23.21 9.69
C GLY A 311 16.70 -24.12 9.33
N GLY A 312 17.83 -23.54 8.92
CA GLY A 312 19.03 -24.33 8.61
C GLY A 312 19.50 -25.22 9.78
N ALA A 313 19.24 -24.78 11.01
CA ALA A 313 19.54 -25.49 12.24
C ALA A 313 18.40 -26.42 12.75
N ILE A 314 17.24 -26.42 12.09
CA ILE A 314 16.05 -27.20 12.48
C ILE A 314 15.97 -28.43 11.58
N GLN A 315 16.72 -29.47 11.96
CA GLN A 315 16.84 -30.72 11.21
C GLN A 315 16.50 -31.94 12.09
N GLY A 316 15.87 -32.95 11.50
CA GLY A 316 15.47 -34.18 12.18
C GLY A 316 14.35 -33.96 13.20
N ASN A 317 14.46 -34.58 14.38
CA ASN A 317 13.47 -34.49 15.45
C ASN A 317 13.60 -33.19 16.28
N ARG A 318 13.78 -32.06 15.59
CA ARG A 318 13.90 -30.72 16.18
C ARG A 318 12.80 -29.81 15.62
N ILE A 319 12.22 -28.99 16.49
CA ILE A 319 11.27 -27.95 16.12
C ILE A 319 11.66 -26.62 16.75
N ASP A 320 11.29 -25.52 16.10
CA ASP A 320 11.44 -24.17 16.65
C ASP A 320 10.08 -23.50 16.78
N LEU A 321 9.79 -22.98 17.97
CA LEU A 321 8.49 -22.47 18.33
C LEU A 321 8.48 -20.93 18.26
N PHE A 322 7.60 -20.36 17.45
CA PHE A 322 7.49 -18.91 17.33
C PHE A 322 6.85 -18.29 18.58
N MET A 323 7.48 -17.26 19.13
CA MET A 323 7.03 -16.51 20.30
C MET A 323 6.85 -15.03 19.95
N ASN A 324 6.06 -14.31 20.75
CA ASN A 324 5.86 -12.86 20.50
C ASN A 324 7.05 -12.01 20.95
N SER A 325 7.93 -12.53 21.81
CA SER A 325 9.07 -11.78 22.34
C SER A 325 10.25 -12.69 22.71
N GLU A 326 11.46 -12.13 22.72
CA GLU A 326 12.66 -12.82 23.20
C GLU A 326 12.54 -13.25 24.67
N ALA A 327 11.78 -12.50 25.49
CA ALA A 327 11.52 -12.85 26.88
C ALA A 327 10.71 -14.16 26.99
N GLU A 328 9.74 -14.39 26.11
CA GLU A 328 9.01 -15.66 26.00
C GLU A 328 9.92 -16.80 25.52
N CYS A 329 10.83 -16.53 24.57
CA CYS A 329 11.83 -17.52 24.15
C CYS A 329 12.73 -17.97 25.31
N ASN A 330 13.22 -17.01 26.11
CA ASN A 330 14.07 -17.29 27.26
C ASN A 330 13.32 -18.08 28.34
N SER A 331 12.04 -17.75 28.56
CA SER A 331 11.18 -18.47 29.50
C SER A 331 10.88 -19.90 29.03
N TRP A 332 10.77 -20.11 27.72
CA TRP A 332 10.60 -21.43 27.13
C TRP A 332 11.89 -22.28 27.19
N GLY A 333 13.03 -21.71 26.84
CA GLY A 333 14.30 -22.43 26.80
C GLY A 333 14.32 -23.61 25.82
N ARG A 334 15.26 -24.55 25.98
CA ARG A 334 15.35 -25.78 25.16
C ARG A 334 14.85 -26.96 25.97
N ARG A 335 13.89 -27.72 25.43
CA ARG A 335 13.27 -28.86 26.13
C ARG A 335 12.77 -29.91 25.15
N THR A 336 12.58 -31.14 25.62
CA THR A 336 11.95 -32.20 24.82
C THR A 336 10.45 -32.21 25.08
N VAL A 337 9.64 -32.23 24.01
CA VAL A 337 8.17 -32.20 24.08
C VAL A 337 7.55 -33.28 23.19
N LYS A 338 6.33 -33.70 23.51
CA LYS A 338 5.52 -34.51 22.59
C LYS A 338 4.86 -33.62 21.54
N VAL A 339 4.96 -34.06 20.30
CA VAL A 339 4.34 -33.42 19.13
C VAL A 339 3.39 -34.41 18.49
N TYR A 340 2.14 -34.00 18.35
CA TYR A 340 1.06 -34.79 17.76
C TYR A 340 0.77 -34.19 16.39
N ILE A 341 0.96 -34.95 15.32
CA ILE A 341 0.52 -34.54 13.98
C ILE A 341 -0.98 -34.81 13.90
N ILE A 342 -1.75 -33.76 13.70
CA ILE A 342 -3.22 -33.83 13.64
C ILE A 342 -3.66 -33.79 12.17
N GLY A 343 -4.55 -34.74 11.82
CA GLY A 343 -5.02 -34.97 10.46
C GLY A 343 -6.37 -34.33 10.18
#